data_AF-A0AAE8ZWW3-F1
#
_entry.id   AF-A0AAE8ZWW3-F1
#
_cell.length_a   1.000
_cell.length_b   1.000
_cell.length_c   1.000
_cell.angle_alpha   90.00
_cell.angle_beta   90.00
_cell.angle_gamma   90.00
#
_symmetry.space_group_name_H-M   'P 1'
#
loop_
_entity.id
_entity.type
_entity.pdbx_description
1 polymer ?
#
loop_
_entity_poly.entity_id
_entity_poly.type
_entity_poly.pdbx_seq_one_letter_code
_entity_poly.pdbx_strand_id
1 'polypeptide(L)'
;MTIASIVAEGPTGVAVFIQGLATNHFGLLSIINDIISILLIFVTLNATTHFIICIGISKQYRNAVRELLEYEKPAKAVTITAKSSVASIAITKQLDVRRS
;
A
#
# COMPACT_ATOMS: atom_id res chain seq x y z
N MET A 1 -0.17 -3.44 17.62
CA MET A 1 -1.51 -2.96 17.27
C MET A 1 -2.44 -2.97 18.47
N THR A 2 -2.78 -4.10 19.09
CA THR A 2 -3.83 -4.13 20.12
C THR A 2 -3.54 -3.29 21.36
N ILE A 3 -2.38 -3.47 22.00
CA ILE A 3 -2.02 -2.71 23.20
C ILE A 3 -1.85 -1.21 22.86
N ALA A 4 -1.22 -0.90 21.73
CA ALA A 4 -1.03 0.47 21.28
C ALA A 4 -2.36 1.17 20.90
N SER A 5 -3.31 0.46 20.28
CA SER A 5 -4.68 0.95 20.03
C SER A 5 -5.41 1.21 21.33
N ILE A 6 -5.37 0.30 22.30
CA ILE A 6 -6.05 0.49 23.59
C ILE A 6 -5.49 1.72 24.32
N VAL A 7 -4.17 1.90 24.29
CA VAL A 7 -3.49 3.05 24.93
C VAL A 7 -3.77 4.37 24.20
N ALA A 8 -3.99 4.37 22.89
CA ALA A 8 -4.28 5.57 22.12
C ALA A 8 -5.79 5.92 22.10
N GLU A 9 -6.64 4.94 21.81
CA GLU A 9 -8.08 5.11 21.65
C GLU A 9 -8.79 5.27 23.01
N GLY A 10 -8.32 4.61 24.06
CA GLY A 10 -8.89 4.68 25.41
C GLY A 10 -8.94 6.11 25.96
N PRO A 11 -7.79 6.81 26.09
CA PRO A 11 -7.75 8.19 26.53
C PRO A 11 -8.49 9.15 25.61
N THR A 12 -8.45 8.91 24.29
CA THR A 12 -9.17 9.73 23.31
C THR A 12 -10.68 9.65 23.52
N GLY A 13 -11.22 8.44 23.72
CA GLY A 13 -12.64 8.24 23.99
C GLY A 13 -13.10 8.88 25.30
N VAL A 14 -12.27 8.80 26.35
CA VAL A 14 -12.54 9.47 27.63
C VAL A 14 -12.55 10.99 27.47
N ALA A 15 -11.60 11.57 26.75
CA ALA A 15 -11.53 13.02 26.52
C ALA A 15 -12.75 13.54 25.74
N VAL A 16 -13.18 12.84 24.69
CA VAL A 16 -14.39 13.17 23.92
C VAL A 16 -15.65 13.06 24.79
N PHE A 17 -15.73 12.03 25.63
CA PHE A 17 -16.85 11.87 26.56
C PHE A 17 -16.95 13.05 27.54
N ILE A 18 -15.82 13.48 28.13
CA ILE A 18 -15.77 14.64 29.02
C ILE A 18 -16.11 15.93 28.26
N GLN A 19 -15.65 16.08 27.01
CA GLN A 19 -16.02 17.22 26.16
C GLN A 19 -17.54 17.34 25.97
N GLY A 20 -18.21 16.20 25.74
CA GLY A 20 -19.66 16.14 25.59
C GLY A 20 -20.44 16.48 26.87
N LEU A 21 -19.82 16.31 28.05
CA LEU A 21 -20.42 16.69 29.34
C LEU A 21 -20.16 18.16 29.71
N ALA A 22 -19.03 18.74 29.27
CA ALA A 22 -18.57 20.05 29.71
C ALA A 22 -18.96 21.21 28.76
N THR A 23 -20.11 21.11 28.10
CA THR A 23 -20.57 22.00 27.03
C THR A 23 -20.70 23.49 27.40
N ASN A 24 -20.81 23.81 28.70
CA ASN A 24 -21.05 25.17 29.17
C ASN A 24 -19.77 25.98 29.51
N HIS A 25 -18.58 25.37 29.41
CA HIS A 25 -17.33 26.00 29.82
C HIS A 25 -16.35 26.16 28.65
N PHE A 26 -16.38 27.30 27.97
CA PHE A 26 -15.59 27.56 26.76
C PHE A 26 -14.08 27.36 26.93
N GLY A 27 -13.50 27.84 28.05
CA GLY A 27 -12.07 27.67 28.33
C GLY A 27 -11.67 26.21 28.55
N LEU A 28 -12.53 25.44 29.21
CA LEU A 28 -12.30 24.01 29.45
C LEU A 28 -12.46 23.21 28.16
N LEU A 29 -13.42 23.55 27.30
CA LEU A 29 -13.57 22.94 25.98
C LEU A 29 -12.33 23.15 25.11
N SER A 30 -11.71 24.34 25.15
CA SER A 30 -10.47 24.62 24.41
C SER A 30 -9.33 23.70 24.85
N ILE A 31 -9.13 23.56 26.16
CA ILE A 31 -8.09 22.68 26.73
C ILE A 31 -8.34 21.21 26.35
N ILE A 32 -9.59 20.75 26.45
CA ILE A 32 -9.95 19.38 26.06
C ILE A 32 -9.70 19.16 24.57
N ASN A 33 -9.99 20.14 23.72
CA ASN A 33 -9.79 20.01 22.28
C ASN A 33 -8.31 19.89 21.90
N ASP A 34 -7.43 20.62 22.59
CA ASP A 34 -5.99 20.49 22.42
C ASP A 34 -5.49 19.10 22.85
N ILE A 35 -6.00 18.59 23.99
CA ILE A 35 -5.67 17.24 24.46
C ILE A 35 -6.15 16.18 23.45
N ILE A 36 -7.38 16.28 22.95
CA ILE A 36 -7.91 15.37 21.92
C ILE A 36 -7.03 15.41 20.67
N SER A 37 -6.62 16.60 20.23
CA SER A 37 -5.76 16.76 19.05
C SER A 37 -4.43 16.03 19.23
N ILE A 38 -3.81 16.13 20.40
CA ILE A 38 -2.56 15.40 20.71
C ILE A 38 -2.79 13.89 20.72
N LEU A 39 -3.86 13.42 21.35
CA LEU A 39 -4.18 11.99 21.42
C LEU A 39 -4.49 11.40 20.04
N LEU A 40 -5.12 12.18 19.16
CA LEU A 40 -5.42 11.77 17.79
C LEU A 40 -4.16 11.53 16.96
N ILE A 41 -3.07 12.26 17.21
CA ILE A 41 -1.77 12.01 16.58
C ILE A 41 -1.29 10.59 16.91
N PHE A 42 -1.41 10.14 18.16
CA PHE A 42 -1.02 8.79 18.56
C PHE A 42 -1.90 7.72 17.90
N VAL A 43 -3.22 7.96 17.81
CA VAL A 43 -4.14 7.07 17.10
C VAL A 43 -3.75 6.95 15.61
N THR A 44 -3.42 8.08 14.97
CA THR A 44 -3.03 8.13 13.56
C THR A 44 -1.68 7.44 13.33
N LEU A 45 -0.73 7.61 14.23
CA LEU A 45 0.56 6.90 14.18
C LEU A 45 0.38 5.38 14.34
N ASN A 46 -0.50 4.95 15.24
CA ASN A 46 -0.81 3.54 15.42
C ASN A 46 -1.49 2.93 14.17
N ALA A 47 -2.39 3.67 13.50
CA ALA A 47 -3.03 3.25 12.26
C ALA A 47 -2.04 3.21 11.07
N THR A 48 -1.18 4.22 10.94
CA THR A 48 -0.16 4.28 9.87
C THR A 48 0.89 3.19 10.03
N THR A 49 1.16 2.72 11.25
CA THR A 49 2.03 1.55 11.48
C THR A 49 1.50 0.31 10.75
N HIS A 50 0.18 0.08 10.76
CA HIS A 50 -0.44 -1.03 10.01
C HIS A 50 -0.25 -0.86 8.50
N PHE A 51 -0.40 0.37 8.00
CA PHE A 51 -0.19 0.70 6.60
C PHE A 51 1.27 0.45 6.17
N ILE A 52 2.24 0.98 6.92
CA ILE A 52 3.68 0.85 6.65
C ILE A 52 4.11 -0.63 6.71
N ILE A 53 3.61 -1.39 7.68
CA ILE A 53 3.88 -2.83 7.79
C ILE A 53 3.33 -3.57 6.56
N CYS A 54 2.13 -3.23 6.07
CA CYS A 54 1.57 -3.82 4.86
C CYS A 54 2.42 -3.52 3.60
N ILE A 55 2.94 -2.30 3.45
CA ILE A 55 3.86 -1.95 2.35
C ILE A 55 5.20 -2.69 2.49
N GLY A 56 5.74 -2.72 3.71
CA GLY A 56 7.06 -3.25 4.02
C GLY A 56 7.14 -4.78 3.90
N ILE A 57 6.13 -5.50 4.37
CA ILE A 57 6.18 -6.97 4.49
C ILE A 57 5.51 -7.67 3.31
N SER A 58 4.47 -7.10 2.72
CA SER A 58 3.70 -7.79 1.68
C SER A 58 4.28 -7.55 0.29
N LYS A 59 4.81 -8.62 -0.34
CA LYS A 59 5.26 -8.59 -1.75
C LYS A 59 4.14 -8.14 -2.71
N GLN A 60 2.88 -8.43 -2.39
CA GLN A 60 1.73 -8.00 -3.18
C GLN A 60 1.53 -6.48 -3.13
N TYR A 61 1.72 -5.86 -1.97
CA TYR A 61 1.60 -4.41 -1.82
C TYR A 61 2.76 -3.68 -2.52
N ARG A 62 3.98 -4.22 -2.44
CA ARG A 62 5.13 -3.71 -3.20
C ARG A 62 4.92 -3.82 -4.72
N ASN A 63 4.27 -4.89 -5.18
CA ASN A 63 3.91 -5.03 -6.59
C ASN A 63 2.84 -4.03 -7.02
N ALA A 64 1.78 -3.85 -6.22
CA ALA A 64 0.73 -2.87 -6.52
C ALA A 64 1.25 -1.41 -6.50
N VAL A 65 2.13 -1.06 -5.55
CA VAL A 65 2.77 0.26 -5.50
C VAL A 65 3.73 0.46 -6.68
N ARG A 66 4.45 -0.59 -7.11
CA ARG A 66 5.23 -0.54 -8.35
C ARG A 66 4.33 -0.36 -9.57
N GLU A 67 3.19 -1.02 -9.63
CA GLU A 67 2.24 -0.90 -10.73
C GLU A 67 1.58 0.50 -10.78
N LEU A 68 1.32 1.11 -9.62
CA LEU A 68 0.77 2.46 -9.48
C LEU A 68 1.81 3.57 -9.71
N LEU A 69 3.08 3.35 -9.33
CA LEU A 69 4.18 4.32 -9.53
C LEU A 69 4.90 4.15 -10.88
N GLU A 70 4.80 2.99 -11.52
CA GLU A 70 5.26 2.78 -12.90
C GLU A 70 4.24 3.38 -13.86
N TYR A 71 4.26 4.72 -13.94
CA TYR A 71 4.06 5.43 -15.20
C TYR A 71 4.92 4.73 -16.26
N GLU A 72 4.25 4.20 -17.30
CA GLU A 72 4.78 3.41 -18.42
C GLU A 72 6.29 3.14 -18.39
N LYS A 73 6.70 1.96 -17.94
CA LYS A 73 7.93 1.40 -18.50
C LYS A 73 7.67 1.22 -19.99
N PRO A 74 8.43 1.85 -20.90
CA PRO A 74 8.34 1.49 -22.31
C PRO A 74 8.56 -0.01 -22.40
N ALA A 75 7.62 -0.68 -23.06
CA ALA A 75 7.53 -2.12 -23.16
C ALA A 75 8.92 -2.75 -23.23
N LYS A 76 9.26 -3.58 -22.24
CA LYS A 76 10.46 -4.42 -22.34
C LYS A 76 10.36 -5.15 -23.67
N ALA A 77 11.27 -4.83 -24.59
CA ALA A 77 11.42 -5.55 -25.84
C ALA A 77 11.46 -7.03 -25.50
N VAL A 78 10.42 -7.75 -25.96
CA VAL A 78 10.36 -9.20 -25.88
C VAL A 78 11.54 -9.71 -26.68
N THR A 79 12.63 -10.03 -26.00
CA THR A 79 13.66 -10.88 -26.58
C THR A 79 13.06 -12.28 -26.55
N ILE A 80 12.42 -12.67 -27.66
CA ILE A 80 12.09 -14.07 -27.90
C ILE A 80 13.43 -14.79 -28.02
N THR A 81 13.93 -15.31 -26.90
CA THR A 81 14.95 -16.35 -26.97
C THR A 81 14.24 -17.57 -27.51
N ALA A 82 14.25 -17.70 -28.83
CA ALA A 82 13.85 -18.92 -29.50
C ALA A 82 14.69 -20.05 -28.91
N LYS A 83 14.08 -20.88 -28.05
CA LYS A 83 14.57 -22.24 -27.87
C LYS A 83 14.38 -22.89 -29.23
N SER A 84 15.44 -22.91 -30.02
CA SER A 84 15.54 -23.68 -31.25
C SER A 84 15.38 -25.16 -30.87
N SER A 85 14.14 -25.62 -30.80
CA SER A 85 13.84 -27.04 -30.95
C SER A 85 14.11 -27.37 -32.42
N VAL A 86 15.04 -28.29 -32.66
CA VAL A 86 15.72 -28.60 -33.94
C VAL A 86 14.77 -29.17 -35.03
N ALA A 87 13.45 -29.09 -34.87
CA ALA A 87 12.50 -29.73 -35.78
C ALA A 87 12.03 -28.86 -36.97
N SER A 88 12.27 -27.54 -37.00
CA SER A 88 11.65 -26.67 -38.00
C SER A 88 12.51 -26.34 -39.24
N ILE A 89 13.81 -26.69 -39.25
CA ILE A 89 14.70 -26.37 -40.38
C ILE A 89 14.43 -27.27 -41.60
N ALA A 90 13.73 -28.40 -41.41
CA ALA A 90 13.43 -29.35 -42.48
C ALA A 90 12.33 -28.87 -43.46
N ILE A 91 11.45 -27.94 -43.06
CA ILE A 91 10.32 -27.53 -43.89
C ILE A 91 10.72 -26.43 -44.89
N THR A 92 11.60 -25.51 -44.49
CA THR A 92 11.98 -24.39 -45.36
C THR A 92 12.84 -24.82 -46.55
N LYS A 93 13.65 -25.88 -46.44
CA LYS A 93 14.46 -26.38 -47.56
C LYS A 93 13.67 -27.16 -48.62
N GLN A 94 12.50 -27.71 -48.27
CA GLN A 94 11.72 -28.54 -49.21
C GLN A 94 10.79 -27.73 -50.12
N LEU A 95 10.50 -26.47 -49.78
CA LEU A 95 9.73 -25.57 -50.66
C LEU A 95 10.60 -24.87 -51.71
N ASP A 96 11.91 -24.73 -51.46
CA ASP A 96 12.84 -24.08 -52.39
C ASP A 96 13.38 -25.05 -53.46
N VAL A 97 13.51 -26.35 -53.14
CA VAL A 97 13.95 -27.38 -54.11
C VAL A 97 12.84 -27.80 -55.07
N ARG A 98 11.56 -27.58 -54.74
CA ARG A 98 10.42 -27.99 -55.59
C ARG A 98 10.01 -26.95 -56.64
N ARG A 99 10.73 -25.83 -56.74
CA ARG A 99 10.41 -24.72 -57.66
C ARG A 99 11.54 -24.37 -58.65
N SER A 100 12.48 -25.29 -58.85
CA SER A 100 13.52 -25.22 -59.89
C SER A 100 13.31 -26.32 -60.91
#